data_AF-A0A3S3P476-F1
#
_entry.id   AF-A0A3S3P476-F1
#
_cell.length_a   1.000
_cell.length_b   1.000
_cell.length_c   1.000
_cell.angle_alpha   90.00
_cell.angle_beta   90.00
_cell.angle_gamma   90.00
#
_symmetry.space_group_name_H-M   'P 1'
#
loop_
_entity.id
_entity.type
_entity.pdbx_description
1 polymer ?
#
loop_
_entity_poly.entity_id
_entity_poly.type
_entity_poly.pdbx_seq_one_letter_code
_entity_poly.pdbx_strand_id
1 'polypeptide(L)'
;MVVLALLFNFVFWYVTLAHPQFGKRQLLQYNSTVIDCSQFNRQEYQHTCVMAPEAIEGPYFIDEDLYRKNITEGKRGIPMDLHLVFTNAKICFPLHEAKVYVWSCDSRGYYSGYTRFNPDSPPPSEDKPPVGDSERFLRGVQRTNLFGKVSFESIIPGFYYGRAVHVHVEVHIHGKVVHIAQLYFDEKLLENVENTPEYSEGRKVNRTKNEEDLYYTRDNGKDSIVNTKVTCKDGKIERIEASMTLGIDPDHERIPIYEF
;
A
#
# COMPACT_ATOMS: atom_id res chain seq x y z
N MET A 1 18.80 -39.77 30.31
CA MET A 1 18.85 -38.30 30.17
C MET A 1 18.24 -37.79 28.84
N VAL A 2 17.20 -38.44 28.28
CA VAL A 2 16.55 -37.96 27.02
C VAL A 2 15.03 -37.76 27.18
N VAL A 3 14.41 -38.31 28.24
CA VAL A 3 12.96 -38.22 28.45
C VAL A 3 12.52 -36.90 29.12
N LEU A 4 13.40 -36.22 29.88
CA LEU A 4 13.08 -34.93 30.53
C LEU A 4 13.08 -33.73 29.57
N ALA A 5 13.81 -33.79 28.45
CA ALA A 5 13.94 -32.66 27.51
C ALA A 5 12.73 -32.50 26.57
N LEU A 6 11.98 -33.59 26.33
CA LEU A 6 10.77 -33.57 25.50
C LEU A 6 9.55 -33.02 26.25
N LEU A 7 9.48 -33.23 27.56
CA LEU A 7 8.41 -32.69 28.40
C LEU A 7 8.52 -31.17 28.59
N PHE A 8 9.74 -30.61 28.61
CA PHE A 8 9.94 -29.16 28.70
C PHE A 8 9.51 -28.41 27.43
N ASN A 9 9.68 -29.01 26.24
CA ASN A 9 9.26 -28.41 24.98
C ASN A 9 7.75 -28.46 24.74
N PHE A 10 7.07 -29.50 25.23
CA PHE A 10 5.60 -29.61 25.13
C PHE A 10 4.87 -28.67 26.08
N VAL A 11 5.40 -28.47 27.30
CA VAL A 11 4.78 -27.56 28.28
C VAL A 11 4.97 -26.09 27.89
N PHE A 12 6.10 -25.72 27.27
CA PHE A 12 6.30 -24.34 26.79
C PHE A 12 5.35 -23.96 25.65
N TRP A 13 5.00 -24.91 24.77
CA TRP A 13 4.00 -24.72 23.72
C TRP A 13 2.56 -24.65 24.25
N TYR A 14 2.23 -25.40 25.30
CA TYR A 14 0.90 -25.33 25.90
C TYR A 14 0.69 -24.07 26.76
N VAL A 15 1.73 -23.57 27.43
CA VAL A 15 1.64 -22.37 28.28
C VAL A 15 1.57 -21.08 27.46
N THR A 16 2.13 -21.03 26.25
CA THR A 16 1.97 -19.87 25.34
C THR A 16 0.59 -19.80 24.68
N LEU A 17 -0.08 -20.93 24.46
CA LEU A 17 -1.43 -20.98 23.88
C LEU A 17 -2.57 -20.75 24.90
N ALA A 18 -2.30 -20.90 26.20
CA ALA A 18 -3.29 -20.78 27.27
C ALA A 18 -3.19 -19.48 28.09
N HIS A 19 -2.45 -18.47 27.62
CA HIS A 19 -2.44 -17.15 28.26
C HIS A 19 -3.80 -16.45 28.03
N PRO A 20 -4.50 -15.98 29.09
CA PRO A 20 -5.82 -15.33 28.98
C PRO A 20 -5.85 -14.03 28.14
N GLN A 21 -4.69 -13.55 27.68
CA GLN A 21 -4.57 -12.39 26.79
C GLN A 21 -4.95 -12.67 25.32
N PHE A 22 -5.31 -13.93 24.99
CA PHE A 22 -5.82 -14.36 23.69
C PHE A 22 -7.29 -14.81 23.76
N GLY A 23 -8.14 -14.11 24.54
CA GLY A 23 -9.58 -14.17 24.32
C GLY A 23 -9.94 -13.75 22.89
N LYS A 24 -11.17 -14.02 22.42
CA LYS A 24 -11.66 -13.51 21.12
C LYS A 24 -11.46 -12.00 21.07
N ARG A 25 -10.38 -11.56 20.43
CA ARG A 25 -10.08 -10.14 20.23
C ARG A 25 -11.15 -9.61 19.28
N GLN A 26 -11.90 -8.63 19.75
CA GLN A 26 -12.86 -7.93 18.91
C GLN A 26 -12.08 -7.12 17.88
N LEU A 27 -12.47 -7.22 16.62
CA LEU A 27 -11.94 -6.34 15.59
C LEU A 27 -12.33 -4.90 15.96
N LEU A 28 -11.34 -4.08 16.26
CA LEU A 28 -11.57 -2.65 16.47
C LEU A 28 -11.70 -2.02 15.09
N GLN A 29 -12.87 -1.44 14.81
CA GLN A 29 -13.02 -0.58 13.66
C GLN A 29 -12.01 0.55 13.74
N TYR A 30 -11.51 0.98 12.58
CA TYR A 30 -10.54 2.04 12.51
C TYR A 30 -11.08 3.29 13.24
N ASN A 31 -10.35 3.72 14.25
CA ASN A 31 -10.61 4.96 14.97
C ASN A 31 -9.25 5.54 15.35
N SER A 32 -8.93 6.72 14.80
CA SER A 32 -7.64 7.38 15.00
C SER A 32 -7.35 7.73 16.46
N THR A 33 -8.34 7.67 17.35
CA THR A 33 -8.15 7.84 18.81
C THR A 33 -7.82 6.55 19.55
N VAL A 34 -8.07 5.39 18.93
CA VAL A 34 -7.92 4.07 19.58
C VAL A 34 -6.48 3.58 19.53
N ILE A 35 -5.73 3.92 18.48
CA ILE A 35 -4.29 3.64 18.37
C ILE A 35 -3.58 4.79 17.64
N ASP A 36 -2.94 5.67 18.40
CA ASP A 36 -1.98 6.64 17.88
C ASP A 36 -0.57 6.20 18.30
N CYS A 37 0.07 5.36 17.47
CA CYS A 37 1.43 4.91 17.74
C CYS A 37 2.46 6.05 17.60
N SER A 38 2.09 7.19 17.01
CA SER A 38 3.00 8.32 16.82
C SER A 38 3.37 9.00 18.13
N GLN A 39 2.45 9.06 19.10
CA GLN A 39 2.69 9.57 20.45
C GLN A 39 3.81 8.84 21.19
N PHE A 40 4.11 7.60 20.78
CA PHE A 40 5.13 6.74 21.38
C PHE A 40 6.35 6.53 20.48
N ASN A 41 6.51 7.28 19.39
CA ASN A 41 7.55 7.08 18.37
C ASN A 41 7.56 5.64 17.81
N ARG A 42 6.37 5.07 17.57
CA ARG A 42 6.17 3.71 17.04
C ARG A 42 5.31 3.70 15.77
N GLN A 43 5.38 4.77 14.96
CA GLN A 43 4.60 4.94 13.74
C GLN A 43 4.70 3.75 12.77
N GLU A 44 5.84 3.06 12.72
CA GLU A 44 6.03 1.85 11.91
C GLU A 44 5.08 0.70 12.26
N TYR A 45 4.62 0.65 13.52
CA TYR A 45 3.68 -0.37 14.02
C TYR A 45 2.22 0.08 13.94
N GLN A 46 1.95 1.28 13.40
CA GLN A 46 0.59 1.71 13.13
C GLN A 46 -0.13 0.62 12.31
N HIS A 47 -1.37 0.31 12.67
CA HIS A 47 -2.17 -0.77 12.08
C HIS A 47 -1.74 -2.21 12.34
N THR A 48 -0.73 -2.49 13.18
CA THR A 48 -0.38 -3.89 13.52
C THR A 48 -1.57 -4.67 14.08
N CYS A 49 -2.43 -4.00 14.86
CA CYS A 49 -3.57 -4.55 15.59
C CYS A 49 -4.91 -3.85 15.30
N VAL A 50 -4.96 -2.96 14.31
CA VAL A 50 -6.17 -2.24 13.91
C VAL A 50 -6.28 -2.26 12.41
N MET A 51 -7.52 -2.21 11.91
CA MET A 51 -7.77 -2.16 10.48
C MET A 51 -7.11 -0.92 9.88
N ALA A 52 -6.27 -1.12 8.87
CA ALA A 52 -5.85 -0.06 7.97
C ALA A 52 -7.08 0.47 7.20
N PRO A 53 -7.08 1.76 6.80
CA PRO A 53 -8.16 2.32 6.01
C PRO A 53 -8.28 1.62 4.65
N GLU A 54 -9.52 1.33 4.25
CA GLU A 54 -9.83 0.86 2.89
C GLU A 54 -10.09 2.03 1.97
N ALA A 55 -9.73 1.89 0.69
CA ALA A 55 -9.97 2.89 -0.34
C ALA A 55 -10.58 2.28 -1.61
N ILE A 56 -10.91 3.12 -2.59
CA ILE A 56 -11.36 2.63 -3.91
C ILE A 56 -10.23 1.92 -4.68
N GLU A 57 -10.63 0.92 -5.48
CA GLU A 57 -9.76 0.27 -6.48
C GLU A 57 -9.36 1.30 -7.55
N GLY A 58 -10.32 2.10 -8.01
CA GLY A 58 -10.14 2.97 -9.15
C GLY A 58 -10.15 2.19 -10.47
N PRO A 59 -10.13 2.89 -11.62
CA PRO A 59 -10.47 2.29 -12.90
C PRO A 59 -9.34 1.49 -13.55
N TYR A 60 -8.14 1.46 -12.96
CA TYR A 60 -6.92 1.01 -13.64
C TYR A 60 -6.33 -0.28 -13.06
N PHE A 61 -7.08 -1.06 -12.29
CA PHE A 61 -6.63 -2.40 -11.90
C PHE A 61 -6.63 -3.35 -13.10
N ILE A 62 -5.62 -4.21 -13.18
CA ILE A 62 -5.49 -5.26 -14.19
C ILE A 62 -5.20 -6.55 -13.43
N ASP A 63 -6.10 -7.52 -13.52
CA ASP A 63 -5.95 -8.82 -12.86
C ASP A 63 -4.98 -9.73 -13.64
N GLU A 64 -3.70 -9.42 -13.53
CA GLU A 64 -2.60 -10.22 -14.09
C GLU A 64 -1.55 -10.49 -13.02
N ASP A 65 -1.21 -11.78 -12.84
CA ASP A 65 -0.25 -12.27 -11.84
C ASP A 65 1.22 -12.00 -12.26
N LEU A 66 1.64 -10.74 -12.19
CA LEU A 66 3.00 -10.29 -12.51
C LEU A 66 3.95 -10.42 -11.31
N TYR A 67 4.38 -11.64 -10.97
CA TYR A 67 5.28 -11.88 -9.84
C TYR A 67 6.70 -11.34 -10.07
N ARG A 68 7.01 -10.18 -9.49
CA ARG A 68 8.32 -9.53 -9.64
C ARG A 68 8.59 -8.52 -8.53
N LYS A 69 9.87 -8.37 -8.17
CA LYS A 69 10.32 -7.36 -7.20
C LYS A 69 10.49 -6.01 -7.88
N ASN A 70 11.22 -5.96 -9.00
CA ASN A 70 11.36 -4.75 -9.78
C ASN A 70 10.18 -4.58 -10.72
N ILE A 71 9.40 -3.52 -10.48
CA ILE A 71 8.22 -3.19 -11.28
C ILE A 71 8.46 -2.01 -12.21
N THR A 72 9.66 -1.40 -12.21
CA THR A 72 9.91 -0.13 -12.91
C THR A 72 9.76 -0.22 -14.41
N GLU A 73 10.13 -1.35 -15.02
CA GLU A 73 10.30 -1.49 -16.49
C GLU A 73 11.10 -0.34 -17.12
N GLY A 74 12.07 0.22 -16.40
CA GLY A 74 12.93 1.30 -16.89
C GLY A 74 12.26 2.69 -16.96
N LYS A 75 11.05 2.86 -16.41
CA LYS A 75 10.42 4.18 -16.30
C LYS A 75 11.32 5.15 -15.51
N ARG A 76 11.43 6.36 -16.02
CA ARG A 76 12.18 7.44 -15.37
C ARG A 76 11.42 7.95 -14.15
N GLY A 77 12.16 8.38 -13.14
CA GLY A 77 11.61 8.90 -11.88
C GLY A 77 12.65 8.76 -10.77
N ILE A 78 12.30 9.28 -9.59
CA ILE A 78 13.10 9.08 -8.38
C ILE A 78 12.87 7.64 -7.88
N PRO A 79 13.92 6.80 -7.79
CA PRO A 79 13.79 5.42 -7.32
C PRO A 79 13.16 5.33 -5.93
N MET A 80 12.24 4.37 -5.77
CA MET A 80 11.57 4.11 -4.51
C MET A 80 11.56 2.61 -4.21
N ASP A 81 12.02 2.23 -3.01
CA ASP A 81 11.83 0.89 -2.47
C ASP A 81 10.59 0.90 -1.57
N LEU A 82 9.55 0.15 -1.95
CA LEU A 82 8.30 0.03 -1.20
C LEU A 82 8.31 -1.24 -0.37
N HIS A 83 8.21 -1.09 0.95
CA HIS A 83 8.18 -2.19 1.92
C HIS A 83 6.85 -2.22 2.66
N LEU A 84 6.07 -3.29 2.46
CA LEU A 84 4.78 -3.44 3.12
C LEU A 84 4.79 -4.64 4.07
N VAL A 85 4.17 -4.47 5.23
CA VAL A 85 3.94 -5.51 6.23
C VAL A 85 2.44 -5.70 6.37
N PHE A 86 1.95 -6.93 6.25
CA PHE A 86 0.54 -7.25 6.43
C PHE A 86 0.34 -8.07 7.70
N THR A 87 -0.61 -7.64 8.53
CA THR A 87 -0.98 -8.33 9.77
C THR A 87 -2.47 -8.62 9.80
N ASN A 88 -2.85 -9.70 10.49
CA ASN A 88 -4.24 -9.97 10.81
C ASN A 88 -4.64 -9.03 11.95
N ALA A 89 -5.49 -8.04 11.67
CA ALA A 89 -5.90 -7.04 12.65
C ALA A 89 -6.63 -7.65 13.87
N LYS A 90 -7.25 -8.83 13.73
CA LYS A 90 -7.93 -9.52 14.85
C LYS A 90 -6.93 -10.08 15.86
N ILE A 91 -5.82 -10.67 15.41
CA ILE A 91 -4.87 -11.38 16.28
C ILE A 91 -3.49 -10.73 16.38
N CYS A 92 -3.27 -9.64 15.64
CA CYS A 92 -2.00 -8.90 15.55
C CYS A 92 -0.80 -9.74 15.06
N PHE A 93 -1.06 -10.76 14.24
CA PHE A 93 -0.02 -11.68 13.77
C PHE A 93 0.23 -11.45 12.28
N PRO A 94 1.48 -11.58 11.79
CA PRO A 94 1.76 -11.44 10.36
C PRO A 94 0.94 -12.39 9.47
N LEU A 95 0.50 -11.89 8.32
CA LEU A 95 -0.23 -12.68 7.32
C LEU A 95 0.74 -13.33 6.35
N HIS A 96 0.81 -14.65 6.33
CA HIS A 96 1.64 -15.43 5.41
C HIS A 96 0.87 -15.85 4.15
N GLU A 97 1.53 -15.89 3.00
CA GLU A 97 0.98 -16.33 1.70
C GLU A 97 -0.20 -15.47 1.16
N ALA A 98 -0.40 -14.27 1.67
CA ALA A 98 -1.34 -13.32 1.06
C ALA A 98 -0.75 -12.82 -0.26
N LYS A 99 -1.56 -12.82 -1.33
CA LYS A 99 -1.18 -12.31 -2.65
C LYS A 99 -1.45 -10.81 -2.69
N VAL A 100 -0.43 -10.02 -2.95
CA VAL A 100 -0.47 -8.56 -2.87
C VAL A 100 -0.15 -7.99 -4.24
N TYR A 101 -1.13 -7.32 -4.83
CA TYR A 101 -0.96 -6.50 -6.02
C TYR A 101 -0.61 -5.08 -5.62
N VAL A 102 0.30 -4.47 -6.38
CA VAL A 102 0.56 -3.04 -6.33
C VAL A 102 0.52 -2.45 -7.73
N TRP A 103 -0.02 -1.25 -7.85
CA TRP A 103 0.08 -0.48 -9.09
C TRP A 103 0.11 1.02 -8.81
N SER A 104 0.77 1.76 -9.70
CA SER A 104 0.79 3.22 -9.67
C SER A 104 0.96 3.79 -11.07
N CYS A 105 0.73 5.10 -11.21
CA CYS A 105 1.18 5.82 -12.39
C CYS A 105 2.70 6.02 -12.40
N ASP A 106 3.24 6.40 -13.56
CA ASP A 106 4.62 6.85 -13.68
C ASP A 106 4.83 8.29 -13.18
N SER A 107 6.06 8.80 -13.28
CA SER A 107 6.43 10.19 -12.92
C SER A 107 5.57 11.26 -13.61
N ARG A 108 4.94 10.91 -14.73
CA ARG A 108 4.13 11.80 -15.59
C ARG A 108 2.62 11.60 -15.40
N GLY A 109 2.20 10.67 -14.55
CA GLY A 109 0.80 10.37 -14.27
C GLY A 109 0.15 9.35 -15.20
N TYR A 110 0.91 8.69 -16.09
CA TYR A 110 0.37 7.64 -16.96
C TYR A 110 0.31 6.29 -16.25
N TYR A 111 -0.79 5.55 -16.44
CA TYR A 111 -0.93 4.16 -16.03
C TYR A 111 -0.65 3.23 -17.20
N SER A 112 0.19 2.21 -16.98
CA SER A 112 0.44 1.14 -17.96
C SER A 112 -0.84 0.35 -18.24
N GLY A 113 -1.05 -0.06 -19.49
CA GLY A 113 -2.33 -0.62 -19.96
C GLY A 113 -3.38 0.44 -20.30
N TYR A 114 -3.14 1.71 -19.98
CA TYR A 114 -4.09 2.82 -20.11
C TYR A 114 -3.43 4.10 -20.61
N THR A 115 -2.33 3.99 -21.36
CA THR A 115 -1.49 5.12 -21.77
C THR A 115 -2.19 6.13 -22.69
N ARG A 116 -3.31 5.72 -23.30
CA ARG A 116 -4.18 6.60 -24.11
C ARG A 116 -4.82 7.74 -23.31
N PHE A 117 -4.96 7.60 -21.99
CA PHE A 117 -5.58 8.63 -21.16
C PHE A 117 -4.56 9.69 -20.75
N ASN A 118 -4.83 10.94 -21.14
CA ASN A 118 -3.98 12.08 -20.81
C ASN A 118 -4.06 12.40 -19.30
N PRO A 119 -2.94 12.34 -18.55
CA PRO A 119 -2.92 12.63 -17.12
C PRO A 119 -3.25 14.09 -16.76
N ASP A 120 -3.22 15.00 -17.73
CA ASP A 120 -3.61 16.42 -17.56
C ASP A 120 -5.10 16.67 -17.87
N SER A 121 -5.88 15.61 -18.06
CA SER A 121 -7.31 15.68 -18.35
C SER A 121 -8.10 14.81 -17.38
N PRO A 122 -9.40 15.09 -17.17
CA PRO A 122 -10.24 14.24 -16.34
C PRO A 122 -10.15 12.76 -16.74
N PRO A 123 -10.24 11.82 -15.78
CA PRO A 123 -10.22 10.40 -16.04
C PRO A 123 -11.41 9.97 -16.94
N PRO A 124 -11.36 8.76 -17.53
CA PRO A 124 -12.50 8.21 -18.24
C PRO A 124 -13.74 8.18 -17.33
N SER A 125 -14.92 8.39 -17.92
CA SER A 125 -16.20 8.30 -17.22
C SER A 125 -16.63 6.86 -16.92
N GLU A 126 -15.98 5.87 -17.56
CA GLU A 126 -16.22 4.45 -17.33
C GLU A 126 -15.53 4.01 -16.03
N ASP A 127 -16.24 3.26 -15.19
CA ASP A 127 -15.67 2.76 -13.93
C ASP A 127 -14.55 1.72 -14.14
N LYS A 128 -14.63 0.96 -15.25
CA LYS A 128 -13.63 -0.03 -15.68
C LYS A 128 -13.42 0.06 -17.20
N PRO A 129 -12.61 1.03 -17.66
CA PRO A 129 -12.28 1.15 -19.08
C PRO A 129 -11.52 -0.10 -19.56
N PRO A 130 -11.68 -0.50 -20.84
CA PRO A 130 -10.93 -1.62 -21.39
C PRO A 130 -9.44 -1.28 -21.47
N VAL A 131 -8.59 -2.25 -21.15
CA VAL A 131 -7.13 -2.16 -21.31
C VAL A 131 -6.81 -1.79 -22.76
N GLY A 132 -6.04 -0.72 -22.95
CA GLY A 132 -5.75 -0.12 -24.25
C GLY A 132 -4.42 -0.50 -24.88
N ASP A 133 -3.48 -1.01 -24.09
CA ASP A 133 -2.14 -1.39 -24.53
C ASP A 133 -1.56 -2.54 -23.67
N SER A 134 -0.43 -3.07 -24.11
CA SER A 134 0.26 -4.19 -23.45
C SER A 134 1.31 -3.76 -22.42
N GLU A 135 1.46 -2.47 -22.13
CA GLU A 135 2.47 -2.03 -21.17
C GLU A 135 2.06 -2.45 -19.75
N ARG A 136 3.04 -2.81 -18.90
CA ARG A 136 2.78 -3.24 -17.51
C ARG A 136 3.70 -2.58 -16.48
N PHE A 137 4.43 -1.54 -16.85
CA PHE A 137 5.29 -0.81 -15.92
C PHE A 137 4.53 -0.43 -14.64
N LEU A 138 5.25 -0.42 -13.52
CA LEU A 138 4.79 -0.03 -12.19
C LEU A 138 3.58 -0.84 -11.70
N ARG A 139 3.47 -2.09 -12.16
CA ARG A 139 2.54 -3.12 -11.66
C ARG A 139 3.32 -4.34 -11.20
N GLY A 140 2.93 -4.93 -10.09
CA GLY A 140 3.55 -6.18 -9.66
C GLY A 140 2.77 -6.91 -8.58
N VAL A 141 3.11 -8.18 -8.45
CA VAL A 141 2.54 -9.09 -7.45
C VAL A 141 3.66 -9.67 -6.60
N GLN A 142 3.42 -9.75 -5.30
CA GLN A 142 4.26 -10.47 -4.36
C GLN A 142 3.38 -11.32 -3.45
N ARG A 143 3.97 -12.36 -2.85
CA ARG A 143 3.35 -13.08 -1.73
C ARG A 143 4.02 -12.69 -0.44
N THR A 144 3.24 -12.49 0.60
CA THR A 144 3.78 -12.18 1.92
C THR A 144 4.55 -13.37 2.48
N ASN A 145 5.76 -13.11 2.97
CA ASN A 145 6.57 -14.14 3.63
C ASN A 145 6.08 -14.42 5.07
N LEU A 146 6.79 -15.29 5.82
CA LEU A 146 6.44 -15.67 7.20
C LEU A 146 6.33 -14.48 8.17
N PHE A 147 6.88 -13.33 7.82
CA PHE A 147 6.81 -12.08 8.59
C PHE A 147 5.78 -11.09 8.04
N GLY A 148 4.93 -11.52 7.11
CA GLY A 148 3.92 -10.66 6.48
C GLY A 148 4.49 -9.67 5.47
N LYS A 149 5.75 -9.83 5.04
CA LYS A 149 6.46 -8.81 4.28
C LYS A 149 6.38 -9.05 2.78
N VAL A 150 6.24 -7.96 2.04
CA VAL A 150 6.52 -7.86 0.59
C VAL A 150 7.42 -6.65 0.32
N SER A 151 8.10 -6.65 -0.82
CA SER A 151 8.92 -5.51 -1.22
C SER A 151 8.93 -5.34 -2.73
N PHE A 152 8.89 -4.08 -3.18
CA PHE A 152 8.91 -3.70 -4.59
C PHE A 152 9.95 -2.62 -4.85
N GLU A 153 10.70 -2.75 -5.94
CA GLU A 153 11.56 -1.69 -6.47
C GLU A 153 10.75 -0.95 -7.55
N SER A 154 10.48 0.33 -7.31
CA SER A 154 9.61 1.20 -8.09
C SER A 154 10.24 2.59 -8.27
N ILE A 155 9.44 3.55 -8.71
CA ILE A 155 9.69 4.98 -8.60
C ILE A 155 8.58 5.60 -7.75
N ILE A 156 8.82 6.75 -7.12
CA ILE A 156 7.71 7.51 -6.53
C ILE A 156 6.76 7.95 -7.66
N PRO A 157 5.43 7.74 -7.52
CA PRO A 157 4.48 8.07 -8.58
C PRO A 157 4.44 9.58 -8.85
N GLY A 158 4.07 9.95 -10.07
CA GLY A 158 3.66 11.32 -10.38
C GLY A 158 2.24 11.60 -9.91
N PHE A 159 1.66 12.67 -10.45
CA PHE A 159 0.26 13.01 -10.23
C PHE A 159 -0.51 13.01 -11.56
N TYR A 160 -1.83 12.91 -11.45
CA TYR A 160 -2.75 13.07 -12.58
C TYR A 160 -3.96 13.88 -12.12
N TYR A 161 -4.75 14.34 -13.08
CA TYR A 161 -5.83 15.29 -12.87
C TYR A 161 -6.73 14.91 -11.67
N GLY A 162 -6.82 15.83 -10.71
CA GLY A 162 -7.76 15.76 -9.59
C GLY A 162 -7.45 14.70 -8.53
N ARG A 163 -6.26 14.09 -8.56
CA ARG A 163 -5.87 13.05 -7.61
C ARG A 163 -4.54 13.36 -6.93
N ALA A 164 -4.47 13.14 -5.61
CA ALA A 164 -3.25 13.18 -4.85
C ALA A 164 -2.29 12.06 -5.28
N VAL A 165 -1.00 12.17 -4.97
CA VAL A 165 0.00 11.14 -5.33
C VAL A 165 -0.22 9.89 -4.47
N HIS A 166 -0.40 8.74 -5.11
CA HIS A 166 -0.68 7.48 -4.40
C HIS A 166 -0.16 6.23 -5.11
N VAL A 167 0.00 5.17 -4.33
CA VAL A 167 0.19 3.78 -4.80
C VAL A 167 -1.03 2.97 -4.39
N HIS A 168 -1.59 2.19 -5.30
CA HIS A 168 -2.67 1.28 -4.98
C HIS A 168 -2.15 -0.07 -4.47
N VAL A 169 -2.91 -0.67 -3.56
CA VAL A 169 -2.67 -2.01 -3.01
C VAL A 169 -3.96 -2.80 -3.03
N GLU A 170 -3.91 -4.04 -3.49
CA GLU A 170 -5.01 -4.99 -3.39
C GLU A 170 -4.50 -6.33 -2.84
N VAL A 171 -5.19 -6.84 -1.83
CA VAL A 171 -4.78 -8.06 -1.10
C VAL A 171 -5.79 -9.16 -1.32
N HIS A 172 -5.27 -10.31 -1.75
CA HIS A 172 -6.02 -11.53 -2.00
C HIS A 172 -5.63 -12.61 -1.01
N ILE A 173 -6.63 -13.26 -0.41
CA ILE A 173 -6.45 -14.45 0.45
C ILE A 173 -7.43 -15.52 -0.03
N HIS A 174 -6.93 -16.72 -0.32
CA HIS A 174 -7.73 -17.84 -0.83
C HIS A 174 -8.59 -17.48 -2.06
N GLY A 175 -8.10 -16.60 -2.93
CA GLY A 175 -8.80 -16.16 -4.15
C GLY A 175 -9.89 -15.10 -3.93
N LYS A 176 -10.00 -14.54 -2.74
CA LYS A 176 -10.93 -13.45 -2.41
C LYS A 176 -10.17 -12.14 -2.20
N VAL A 177 -10.75 -11.03 -2.65
CA VAL A 177 -10.28 -9.68 -2.31
C VAL A 177 -10.69 -9.38 -0.87
N VAL A 178 -9.70 -9.23 0.00
CA VAL A 178 -9.93 -9.00 1.44
C VAL A 178 -9.60 -7.57 1.87
N HIS A 179 -8.85 -6.83 1.06
CA HIS A 179 -8.48 -5.45 1.35
C HIS A 179 -8.04 -4.70 0.09
N ILE A 180 -8.48 -3.45 -0.06
CA ILE A 180 -7.98 -2.51 -1.08
C ILE A 180 -7.63 -1.20 -0.39
N ALA A 181 -6.46 -0.66 -0.69
CA ALA A 181 -5.96 0.58 -0.10
C ALA A 181 -5.29 1.48 -1.14
N GLN A 182 -5.19 2.76 -0.79
CA GLN A 182 -4.33 3.73 -1.46
C GLN A 182 -3.34 4.27 -0.42
N LEU A 183 -2.06 4.17 -0.75
CA LEU A 183 -0.96 4.64 0.06
C LEU A 183 -0.57 6.05 -0.39
N TYR A 184 -0.58 7.00 0.52
CA TYR A 184 -0.28 8.41 0.27
C TYR A 184 1.10 8.78 0.81
N PHE A 185 1.57 9.98 0.50
CA PHE A 185 2.89 10.48 0.85
C PHE A 185 2.81 11.81 1.57
N ASP A 186 3.81 12.11 2.39
CA ASP A 186 3.93 13.38 3.10
C ASP A 186 4.09 14.57 2.13
N GLU A 187 3.37 15.66 2.38
CA GLU A 187 3.35 16.83 1.48
C GLU A 187 4.74 17.48 1.32
N LYS A 188 5.57 17.49 2.36
CA LYS A 188 6.93 18.05 2.26
C LYS A 188 7.80 17.22 1.33
N LEU A 189 7.63 15.90 1.31
CA LEU A 189 8.29 15.05 0.33
C LEU A 189 7.77 15.37 -1.09
N LEU A 190 6.46 15.44 -1.26
CA LEU A 190 5.85 15.70 -2.56
C LEU A 190 6.22 17.06 -3.15
N GLU A 191 6.34 18.11 -2.34
CA GLU A 191 6.85 19.42 -2.75
C GLU A 191 8.27 19.33 -3.34
N ASN A 192 9.16 18.54 -2.72
CA ASN A 192 10.52 18.34 -3.24
C ASN A 192 10.54 17.53 -4.55
N VAL A 193 9.65 16.54 -4.66
CA VAL A 193 9.51 15.70 -5.86
C VAL A 193 8.97 16.52 -7.03
N GLU A 194 7.93 17.31 -6.81
CA GLU A 194 7.30 18.20 -7.80
C GLU A 194 8.26 19.27 -8.33
N ASN A 195 9.23 19.71 -7.50
CA ASN A 195 10.27 20.65 -7.93
C ASN A 195 11.31 20.04 -8.90
N THR A 196 11.19 18.77 -9.28
CA THR A 196 12.07 18.14 -10.27
C THR A 196 11.45 18.13 -11.68
N PRO A 197 12.22 18.42 -12.75
CA PRO A 197 11.67 18.51 -14.11
C PRO A 197 10.94 17.25 -14.60
N GLU A 198 11.42 16.07 -14.19
CA GLU A 198 10.81 14.79 -14.54
C GLU A 198 9.32 14.72 -14.12
N TYR A 199 8.95 15.40 -13.04
CA TYR A 199 7.60 15.37 -12.46
C TYR A 199 6.76 16.60 -12.83
N SER A 200 7.35 17.77 -13.07
CA SER A 200 6.61 19.02 -13.31
C SER A 200 6.72 19.63 -14.71
N GLU A 201 7.74 19.29 -15.50
CA GLU A 201 7.99 20.00 -16.77
C GLU A 201 6.86 19.75 -17.78
N GLY A 202 6.28 20.82 -18.32
CA GLY A 202 5.22 20.72 -19.33
C GLY A 202 3.86 20.20 -18.84
N ARG A 203 3.64 20.09 -17.53
CA ARG A 203 2.32 19.78 -16.94
C ARG A 203 1.36 20.95 -17.19
N LYS A 204 0.10 20.65 -17.53
CA LYS A 204 -0.97 21.65 -17.75
C LYS A 204 -1.88 21.85 -16.54
N VAL A 205 -1.72 21.02 -15.51
CA VAL A 205 -2.51 21.06 -14.28
C VAL A 205 -1.58 21.00 -13.07
N ASN A 206 -2.05 21.58 -11.97
CA ASN A 206 -1.33 21.53 -10.69
C ASN A 206 -1.58 20.18 -10.00
N ARG A 207 -0.62 19.76 -9.18
CA ARG A 207 -0.79 18.61 -8.29
C ARG A 207 -1.92 18.90 -7.29
N THR A 208 -2.85 17.96 -7.17
CA THR A 208 -3.84 17.94 -6.08
C THR A 208 -3.15 17.52 -4.79
N LYS A 209 -3.28 18.31 -3.72
CA LYS A 209 -2.76 17.94 -2.39
C LYS A 209 -3.62 16.86 -1.76
N ASN A 210 -3.07 16.15 -0.78
CA ASN A 210 -3.80 15.12 -0.03
C ASN A 210 -5.15 15.63 0.49
N GLU A 211 -5.17 16.76 1.21
CA GLU A 211 -6.40 17.34 1.78
C GLU A 211 -7.39 17.90 0.74
N GLU A 212 -6.99 17.97 -0.53
CA GLU A 212 -7.83 18.40 -1.65
C GLU A 212 -8.39 17.19 -2.43
N ASP A 213 -7.87 15.99 -2.19
CA ASP A 213 -8.33 14.75 -2.83
C ASP A 213 -9.54 14.18 -2.09
N LEU A 214 -10.62 13.96 -2.84
CA LEU A 214 -11.88 13.42 -2.33
C LEU A 214 -11.71 12.04 -1.68
N TYR A 215 -10.90 11.17 -2.28
CA TYR A 215 -10.68 9.81 -1.79
C TYR A 215 -9.77 9.81 -0.56
N TYR A 216 -8.73 10.64 -0.55
CA TYR A 216 -7.91 10.82 0.66
C TYR A 216 -8.78 11.26 1.84
N THR A 217 -9.61 12.30 1.67
CA THR A 217 -10.41 12.84 2.78
C THR A 217 -11.55 11.90 3.21
N ARG A 218 -12.23 11.27 2.26
CA ARG A 218 -13.35 10.35 2.52
C ARG A 218 -12.91 9.01 3.09
N ASP A 219 -11.81 8.46 2.60
CA ASP A 219 -11.36 7.10 2.90
C ASP A 219 -10.29 7.07 4.02
N ASN A 220 -10.18 8.13 4.82
CA ASN A 220 -9.18 8.29 5.90
C ASN A 220 -7.72 8.14 5.43
N GLY A 221 -7.38 8.68 4.25
CA GLY A 221 -6.06 8.59 3.64
C GLY A 221 -4.92 9.17 4.48
N LYS A 222 -5.21 10.06 5.43
CA LYS A 222 -4.23 10.54 6.43
C LYS A 222 -3.57 9.41 7.21
N ASP A 223 -4.28 8.29 7.35
CA ASP A 223 -3.86 7.12 8.10
C ASP A 223 -3.21 6.05 7.20
N SER A 224 -3.14 6.30 5.89
CA SER A 224 -2.36 5.53 4.92
C SER A 224 -1.22 6.33 4.28
N ILE A 225 -0.74 7.38 4.98
CA ILE A 225 0.52 8.03 4.63
C ILE A 225 1.68 7.10 5.01
N VAL A 226 2.52 6.75 4.03
CA VAL A 226 3.67 5.88 4.24
C VAL A 226 4.79 6.58 5.01
N ASN A 227 5.50 5.82 5.85
CA ASN A 227 6.74 6.30 6.46
C ASN A 227 7.84 6.35 5.39
N THR A 228 8.55 7.47 5.29
CA THR A 228 9.61 7.65 4.28
C THR A 228 10.97 7.92 4.88
N LYS A 229 12.01 7.31 4.31
CA LYS A 229 13.40 7.71 4.49
C LYS A 229 13.95 8.14 3.14
N VAL A 230 14.56 9.32 3.11
CA VAL A 230 15.03 9.94 1.86
C VAL A 230 16.56 10.00 1.91
N THR A 231 17.20 9.43 0.88
CA THR A 231 18.63 9.57 0.65
C THR A 231 18.86 10.63 -0.41
N CYS A 232 19.69 11.62 -0.10
CA CYS A 232 20.02 12.71 -1.01
C CYS A 232 21.49 12.66 -1.40
N LYS A 233 21.77 13.04 -2.65
CA LYS A 233 23.12 13.19 -3.20
C LYS A 233 23.17 14.47 -4.02
N ASP A 234 24.18 15.31 -3.79
CA ASP A 234 24.36 16.60 -4.47
C ASP A 234 23.12 17.51 -4.41
N GLY A 235 22.41 17.49 -3.25
CA GLY A 235 21.20 18.28 -3.04
C GLY A 235 19.94 17.76 -3.74
N LYS A 236 20.00 16.60 -4.39
CA LYS A 236 18.86 15.95 -5.07
C LYS A 236 18.48 14.65 -4.35
N ILE A 237 17.20 14.29 -4.42
CA ILE A 237 16.73 12.99 -3.93
C ILE A 237 17.28 11.90 -4.86
N GLU A 238 18.06 10.97 -4.30
CA GLU A 238 18.62 9.83 -5.02
C GLU A 238 17.74 8.59 -4.86
N ARG A 239 17.14 8.40 -3.67
CA ARG A 239 16.31 7.24 -3.35
C ARG A 239 15.34 7.54 -2.22
N ILE A 240 14.18 6.91 -2.29
CA ILE A 240 13.15 6.91 -1.23
C ILE A 240 12.94 5.47 -0.76
N GLU A 241 13.02 5.24 0.53
CA GLU A 241 12.49 4.02 1.15
C GLU A 241 11.12 4.37 1.74
N ALA A 242 10.05 3.76 1.20
CA ALA A 242 8.69 3.93 1.67
C ALA A 242 8.23 2.66 2.40
N SER A 243 7.60 2.82 3.56
CA SER A 243 7.17 1.68 4.36
C SER A 243 5.86 1.89 5.09
N MET A 244 5.07 0.82 5.21
CA MET A 244 3.83 0.84 5.97
C MET A 244 3.46 -0.57 6.47
N THR A 245 2.85 -0.62 7.66
CA THR A 245 2.15 -1.81 8.16
C THR A 245 0.66 -1.65 7.90
N LEU A 246 0.02 -2.69 7.38
CA LEU A 246 -1.39 -2.76 7.03
C LEU A 246 -2.03 -3.91 7.82
N GLY A 247 -2.81 -3.57 8.85
CA GLY A 247 -3.67 -4.52 9.52
C GLY A 247 -4.92 -4.74 8.72
N ILE A 248 -5.20 -5.98 8.33
CA ILE A 248 -6.38 -6.32 7.54
C ILE A 248 -7.15 -7.46 8.19
N ASP A 249 -8.42 -7.58 7.86
CA ASP A 249 -9.25 -8.72 8.24
C ASP A 249 -9.17 -9.77 7.13
N PRO A 250 -8.49 -10.91 7.32
CA PRO A 250 -8.36 -11.92 6.28
C PRO A 250 -9.66 -12.67 5.97
N ASP A 251 -10.68 -12.53 6.82
CA ASP A 251 -12.00 -13.12 6.60
C ASP A 251 -12.97 -12.10 5.96
N HIS A 252 -12.54 -10.84 5.76
CA HIS A 252 -13.36 -9.85 5.08
C HIS A 252 -13.50 -10.25 3.62
N GLU A 253 -14.73 -10.28 3.12
CA GLU A 253 -15.01 -10.42 1.70
C GLU A 253 -15.54 -9.10 1.22
N ARG A 254 -14.73 -8.38 0.44
CA ARG A 254 -15.18 -7.14 -0.15
C ARG A 254 -16.15 -7.49 -1.28
N ILE A 255 -17.40 -7.10 -1.13
CA ILE A 255 -18.34 -7.11 -2.24
C ILE A 255 -17.88 -6.01 -3.20
N PRO A 256 -17.59 -6.30 -4.48
CA PRO A 256 -17.18 -5.29 -5.44
C PRO A 256 -18.22 -4.17 -5.48
N ILE A 257 -17.78 -2.90 -5.49
CA ILE A 257 -18.66 -1.71 -5.47
C ILE A 257 -19.52 -1.60 -6.76
N TYR A 258 -19.42 -2.57 -7.68
CA TYR A 258 -20.18 -2.65 -8.92
C TYR A 258 -21.62 -3.17 -8.75
N GLU A 259 -22.11 -3.37 -7.52
CA GLU A 259 -23.46 -3.89 -7.22
C GLU A 259 -24.46 -2.85 -6.68
N PHE A 260 -24.28 -1.54 -6.96
CA PHE A 260 -25.31 -0.51 -6.67
C PHE A 260 -25.62 0.37 -7.87
#